data_AF-A0A5B7KHQ4-F1
#
_entry.id   AF-A0A5B7KHQ4-F1
#
_cell.length_a   1.000
_cell.length_b   1.000
_cell.length_c   1.000
_cell.angle_alpha   90.00
_cell.angle_beta   90.00
_cell.angle_gamma   90.00
#
_symmetry.space_group_name_H-M   'P 1'
#
loop_
_entity.id
_entity.type
_entity.pdbx_description
1 polymer ?
#
loop_
_entity_poly.entity_id
_entity_poly.type
_entity_poly.pdbx_seq_one_letter_code
_entity_poly.pdbx_strand_id
1 'polypeptide(L)'
;MIVKKSPICITGDSMIKNTGAHLRSKVSGASQECLKGARIQEIKKVHEKTQTVENGLLVIQGGGNDLERVGEEETEGDGGGSEGC
;
A
#
# COMPACT_ATOMS: atom_id res chain seq x y z
N MET A 1 -24.82 -17.07 0.66
CA MET A 1 -24.48 -15.67 0.36
C MET A 1 -23.29 -15.70 -0.59
N ILE A 2 -23.49 -15.49 -1.89
CA ILE A 2 -22.38 -15.51 -2.86
C ILE A 2 -21.73 -14.13 -2.80
N VAL A 3 -20.62 -14.04 -2.07
CA VAL A 3 -19.79 -12.83 -2.06
C VAL A 3 -19.30 -12.64 -3.49
N LYS A 4 -19.77 -11.57 -4.15
CA LYS A 4 -19.36 -11.26 -5.52
C LYS A 4 -17.87 -10.91 -5.49
N LYS A 5 -17.04 -11.83 -5.98
CA LYS A 5 -15.57 -11.70 -5.99
C LYS A 5 -15.18 -10.46 -6.79
N SER A 6 -14.30 -9.63 -6.23
CA SER A 6 -13.76 -8.46 -6.92
C SER A 6 -12.66 -8.91 -7.90
N PRO A 7 -12.77 -8.65 -9.21
CA PRO A 7 -11.76 -9.08 -10.17
C PRO A 7 -10.43 -8.35 -10.00
N ILE A 8 -10.44 -7.15 -9.38
CA ILE A 8 -9.25 -6.38 -9.04
C ILE A 8 -9.42 -5.79 -7.64
N CYS A 9 -8.40 -5.96 -6.79
CA CYS A 9 -8.27 -5.28 -5.50
C CYS A 9 -6.95 -4.52 -5.46
N ILE A 10 -6.97 -3.26 -5.01
CA ILE A 10 -5.76 -2.49 -4.73
C ILE A 10 -5.67 -2.22 -3.23
N THR A 11 -4.57 -2.62 -2.61
CA THR A 11 -4.28 -2.34 -1.20
C THR A 11 -2.97 -1.57 -1.09
N GLY A 12 -2.89 -0.61 -0.18
CA GLY A 12 -1.72 0.24 -0.08
C GLY A 12 -1.86 1.45 0.83
N ASP A 13 -0.85 2.30 0.78
CA ASP A 13 -0.75 3.47 1.66
C ASP A 13 -1.54 4.68 1.14
N SER A 14 -1.22 5.87 1.63
CA SER A 14 -1.90 7.11 1.26
C SER A 14 -1.85 7.45 -0.24
N MET A 15 -0.89 6.89 -0.99
CA MET A 15 -0.75 7.11 -2.43
C MET A 15 -1.93 6.58 -3.24
N ILE A 16 -2.59 5.51 -2.75
CA ILE A 16 -3.75 4.94 -3.47
C ILE A 16 -5.08 5.61 -3.11
N LYS A 17 -5.10 6.60 -2.20
CA LYS A 17 -6.34 7.22 -1.69
C LYS A 17 -7.32 7.68 -2.78
N ASN A 18 -6.80 8.13 -3.92
CA ASN A 18 -7.56 8.69 -5.02
C ASN A 18 -7.78 7.71 -6.18
N THR A 19 -7.19 6.52 -6.15
CA THR A 19 -7.20 5.58 -7.29
C THR A 19 -8.51 4.80 -7.39
N GLY A 20 -9.26 4.64 -6.29
CA GLY A 20 -10.44 3.78 -6.25
C GLY A 20 -11.64 4.33 -7.00
N ALA A 21 -11.85 5.65 -7.02
CA ALA A 21 -12.90 6.25 -7.84
C ALA A 21 -12.64 6.00 -9.33
N HIS A 22 -11.39 6.20 -9.75
CA HIS A 22 -10.96 5.93 -11.12
C HIS A 22 -11.08 4.44 -11.47
N LEU A 23 -10.63 3.56 -10.58
CA LEU A 23 -10.68 2.12 -10.76
C LEU A 23 -12.11 1.60 -10.89
N ARG A 24 -13.01 2.01 -9.98
CA ARG A 24 -14.44 1.61 -10.01
C ARG A 24 -15.18 2.13 -11.23
N SER A 25 -14.77 3.27 -11.79
CA SER A 25 -15.37 3.81 -13.03
C SER A 25 -15.05 2.98 -14.28
N LYS A 26 -13.89 2.30 -14.29
CA LYS A 26 -13.40 1.52 -15.44
C LYS A 26 -13.59 0.02 -15.29
N VAL A 27 -13.56 -0.48 -14.05
CA VAL A 27 -13.62 -1.90 -13.74
C VAL A 27 -14.72 -2.15 -12.73
N SER A 28 -15.83 -2.70 -13.22
CA SER A 28 -16.96 -3.09 -12.38
C SER A 28 -16.51 -4.14 -11.35
N GLY A 29 -16.83 -3.90 -10.09
CA GLY A 29 -16.48 -4.78 -8.98
C GLY A 29 -15.03 -4.63 -8.49
N ALA A 30 -14.29 -3.62 -8.94
CA ALA A 30 -12.98 -3.35 -8.37
C ALA A 30 -13.09 -2.74 -6.96
N SER A 31 -12.17 -3.11 -6.08
CA SER A 31 -12.10 -2.65 -4.70
C SER A 31 -10.77 -1.96 -4.40
N GLN A 32 -10.78 -1.14 -3.35
CA GLN A 32 -9.59 -0.46 -2.84
C GLN A 32 -9.60 -0.47 -1.31
N GLU A 33 -8.45 -0.73 -0.71
CA GLU A 33 -8.21 -0.63 0.72
C GLU A 33 -7.00 0.28 1.00
N CYS A 34 -7.27 1.49 1.51
CA CYS A 34 -6.26 2.50 1.81
C CYS A 34 -5.90 2.49 3.29
N LEU A 35 -4.63 2.26 3.60
CA LEU A 35 -4.07 2.25 4.96
C LEU A 35 -3.10 3.42 5.10
N LYS A 36 -3.60 4.60 5.49
CA LYS A 36 -2.80 5.83 5.53
C LYS A 36 -1.61 5.67 6.48
N GLY A 37 -0.40 6.00 5.99
CA GLY A 37 0.86 5.92 6.76
C GLY A 37 1.36 4.49 6.98
N ALA A 38 0.71 3.49 6.38
CA ALA A 38 1.06 2.10 6.62
C ALA A 38 2.38 1.72 5.96
N ARG A 39 3.15 0.90 6.67
CA ARG A 39 4.34 0.22 6.19
C ARG A 39 3.97 -1.02 5.39
N ILE A 40 4.90 -1.50 4.57
CA ILE A 40 4.66 -2.65 3.70
C ILE A 40 4.28 -3.92 4.48
N GLN A 41 4.81 -4.08 5.69
CA GLN A 41 4.48 -5.20 6.58
C GLN A 41 3.04 -5.14 7.10
N GLU A 42 2.51 -3.93 7.32
CA GLU A 42 1.13 -3.74 7.79
C GLU A 42 0.14 -4.00 6.66
N ILE A 43 0.46 -3.54 5.44
CA ILE A 43 -0.33 -3.79 4.23
C ILE A 43 -0.40 -5.30 3.93
N LYS A 44 0.71 -6.04 4.07
CA LYS A 44 0.76 -7.50 3.90
C LYS A 44 -0.15 -8.26 4.87
N LYS A 45 -0.18 -7.86 6.15
CA LYS A 45 -1.04 -8.50 7.17
C LYS A 45 -2.52 -8.33 6.86
N VAL A 46 -2.90 -7.18 6.32
CA VAL A 46 -4.28 -6.91 5.91
C VAL A 46 -4.67 -7.81 4.73
N HIS A 47 -3.77 -8.00 3.77
CA HIS A 47 -3.96 -8.94 2.67
C HIS A 47 -4.20 -10.38 3.16
N GLU A 48 -3.38 -10.89 4.07
CA GLU A 48 -3.52 -12.27 4.59
C GLU A 48 -4.90 -12.51 5.23
N LYS A 49 -5.49 -11.48 5.85
CA LYS A 49 -6.83 -11.54 6.43
C LYS A 49 -7.97 -11.41 5.42
N THR A 50 -7.67 -10.88 4.22
CA THR A 50 -8.66 -10.55 3.19
C THR A 50 -8.51 -11.40 1.93
N GLN A 51 -7.82 -12.56 1.98
CA GLN A 51 -7.72 -13.52 0.87
C GLN A 51 -9.11 -13.92 0.32
N THR A 52 -9.62 -13.10 -0.59
CA THR A 52 -10.96 -13.19 -1.18
C THR A 52 -10.92 -12.94 -2.69
N VAL A 53 -9.72 -12.73 -3.25
CA VAL A 53 -9.43 -12.61 -4.69
C VAL A 53 -9.10 -13.97 -5.31
N GLU A 54 -9.95 -14.96 -5.10
CA GLU A 54 -9.81 -16.24 -5.81
C GLU A 54 -10.15 -16.00 -7.30
N ASN A 55 -9.15 -16.15 -8.19
CA ASN A 55 -9.17 -15.83 -9.62
C ASN A 55 -9.20 -14.32 -10.01
N GLY A 56 -8.72 -13.43 -9.13
CA GLY A 56 -8.61 -11.97 -9.39
C GLY A 56 -7.17 -11.43 -9.35
N LEU A 57 -6.99 -10.15 -9.71
CA LEU A 57 -5.73 -9.43 -9.60
C LEU A 57 -5.66 -8.67 -8.27
N LEU A 58 -4.58 -8.85 -7.52
CA LEU A 58 -4.24 -8.03 -6.37
C LEU A 58 -3.07 -7.11 -6.71
N VAL A 59 -3.24 -5.82 -6.46
CA VAL A 59 -2.17 -4.82 -6.56
C VAL A 59 -1.82 -4.35 -5.15
N ILE A 60 -0.55 -4.47 -4.78
CA ILE A 60 -0.01 -3.98 -3.50
C ILE A 60 0.89 -2.79 -3.80
N GLN A 61 0.60 -1.64 -3.19
CA GLN A 61 1.42 -0.44 -3.29
C GLN A 61 1.85 0.00 -1.89
N GLY A 62 3.14 0.18 -1.67
CA GLY A 62 3.68 0.61 -0.37
C GLY A 62 5.21 0.63 -0.39
N GLY A 63 5.82 0.93 0.76
CA GLY A 63 7.27 1.03 0.94
C GLY A 63 7.79 2.45 1.11
N GLY A 64 7.03 3.47 0.70
CA GLY A 64 7.42 4.87 0.88
C GLY A 64 7.62 5.23 2.36
N ASN A 65 6.65 4.87 3.21
CA ASN A 65 6.72 5.10 4.66
C ASN A 65 7.82 4.27 5.34
N ASP A 66 8.23 3.13 4.76
CA ASP A 66 9.34 2.33 5.25
C ASP A 66 10.68 3.04 4.99
N LEU A 67 10.85 3.61 3.79
CA LEU A 67 12.04 4.37 3.41
C LEU A 67 12.16 5.71 4.16
N GLU A 68 11.05 6.42 4.33
CA GLU A 68 11.01 7.68 5.10
C GLU A 68 11.52 7.45 6.53
N ARG A 69 11.09 6.37 7.18
CA ARG A 69 11.56 5.98 8.51
C ARG A 69 13.06 5.67 8.55
N VAL A 70 13.58 4.94 7.56
CA VAL A 70 15.02 4.64 7.51
C VAL A 70 15.81 5.93 7.37
N GLY A 71 15.33 6.87 6.55
CA GLY A 71 15.91 8.21 6.43
C GLY A 71 15.91 8.97 7.75
N GLU A 72 14.81 8.94 8.52
CA GLU A 72 14.74 9.53 9.86
C GLU A 72 15.79 8.94 10.80
N GLU A 73 15.91 7.60 10.86
CA GLU A 73 16.91 6.91 11.70
C GLU A 73 18.36 7.20 11.28
N GLU A 74 18.63 7.38 9.98
CA GLU A 74 19.96 7.74 9.48
C GLU A 74 20.32 9.20 9.78
N THR A 75 19.36 10.13 9.71
CA THR A 75 19.60 11.55 10.06
C THR A 75 19.76 11.81 11.55
N GLU A 76 19.28 10.92 12.42
CA GLU A 76 19.54 10.99 13.87
C GLU A 76 20.90 10.37 14.27
N GLY A 77 21.55 9.65 13.34
CA GLY A 77 22.85 9.01 13.54
C GLY A 77 24.06 9.85 13.13
N ASP A 78 23.88 10.94 12.38
CA ASP A 78 24.99 11.73 11.84
C ASP A 78 25.16 13.09 12.52
N GLY A 79 25.53 13.03 13.80
CA GLY A 79 26.35 14.06 14.42
C GLY A 79 27.84 13.83 14.10
N GLY A 80 28.22 13.69 12.82
CA GLY A 80 29.51 13.10 12.47
C GLY A 80 30.06 13.38 11.07
N GLY A 81 30.04 14.65 10.63
CA GLY A 81 31.13 15.15 9.77
C GLY A 81 30.80 15.39 8.30
N SER A 82 30.85 16.67 7.95
CA SER A 82 31.06 17.19 6.60
C SER A 82 32.23 16.52 5.88
N GLU A 83 32.01 16.10 4.63
CA GLU A 83 32.91 16.15 3.47
C GLU A 83 32.12 15.50 2.30
N GLY A 84 31.60 16.21 1.30
CA GLY A 84 32.33 17.11 0.42
C GLY A 84 32.69 16.37 -0.87
N CYS A 85 31.73 16.20 -1.79
CA CYS A 85 31.82 16.26 -3.27
C CYS A 85 30.50 15.76 -3.89
#